data_AF-K2QPH9-F1
#
_entry.id   AF-K2QPH9-F1
#
_cell.length_a   1.000
_cell.length_b   1.000
_cell.length_c   1.000
_cell.angle_alpha   90.00
_cell.angle_beta   90.00
_cell.angle_gamma   90.00
#
_symmetry.space_group_name_H-M   'P 1'
#
loop_
_entity.id
_entity.type
_entity.pdbx_description
1 polymer ?
#
loop_
_entity_poly.entity_id
_entity_poly.type
_entity_poly.pdbx_seq_one_letter_code
_entity_poly.pdbx_strand_id
1 'polypeptide(L)'
;MKNPMRASRPTFSQILKASVERQDQNRGWCDRCKRYQQLAARKTIQNVPPILMINAAIHSHEAKQLWATPNWLPEKIGIIVNQGQFFCYEGQDLEHHLRRNFYDIQVYELVGVVADINSGENQKSHLVSMINVAPSSRTEEAESKWHLFNDFLVRPVNKEEALRFEPNWKLPSVLTYESVKASHHIDDSWKENLDTSLLYRTWGPGESDNAEFKPLHPSEHPGPGWPVAIDAEFVSLQREEIEISASGQRETIRPSRLGLARVSVLRGNDGEDEGKPFIDDYIAITEPIVDHLTLFSGISPGDLDRATSKHALVGLKVAYKKLWLLLNLGCVFVGHGLPKDFRTINIHVPKAQVVDTVDLYFIPARQRKLSLRFLAWIVLEEDIQQSTHDSIEDARTALKLWKHWRAVEEAEGRHVCEEMVRDIYKRGWEVGFKVPGSLTGPRRTDAATPEQSGAGAGGGSATPQRGITPVRPGTSGGSGGVVGGWKPPPLPQ
;
A
#
# COMPACT_ATOMS: atom_id res chain seq x y z
N MET A 1 9.71 18.13 61.76
CA MET A 1 9.14 18.37 60.42
C MET A 1 8.96 17.02 59.75
N LYS A 2 7.70 16.54 59.60
CA LYS A 2 7.40 15.27 58.93
C LYS A 2 7.59 15.49 57.42
N ASN A 3 8.54 14.75 56.85
CA ASN A 3 8.77 14.69 55.41
C ASN A 3 7.48 14.18 54.73
N PRO A 4 6.85 14.92 53.80
CA PRO A 4 5.66 14.43 53.13
C PRO A 4 6.07 13.19 52.32
N MET A 5 5.51 12.04 52.66
CA MET A 5 5.64 10.82 51.88
C MET A 5 5.28 11.15 50.43
N ARG A 6 6.25 11.08 49.51
CA ARG A 6 5.99 11.15 48.07
C ARG A 6 4.91 10.12 47.77
N ALA A 7 3.74 10.57 47.32
CA ALA A 7 2.71 9.67 46.83
C ALA A 7 3.34 8.76 45.77
N SER A 8 3.12 7.45 45.89
CA SER A 8 3.53 6.47 44.89
C SER A 8 2.98 6.90 43.52
N ARG A 9 3.82 6.85 42.48
CA ARG A 9 3.33 7.06 41.10
C ARG A 9 2.27 6.00 40.79
N PRO A 10 1.18 6.35 40.08
CA PRO A 10 0.16 5.39 39.69
C PRO A 10 0.74 4.37 38.69
N THR A 11 0.33 3.12 38.82
CA THR A 11 0.64 2.05 37.87
C THR A 11 -0.21 2.16 36.61
N PHE A 12 0.20 1.49 35.53
CA PHE A 12 -0.59 1.45 34.30
C PHE A 12 -1.98 0.85 34.56
N SER A 13 -2.04 -0.26 35.29
CA SER A 13 -3.27 -0.95 35.68
C SER A 13 -4.23 -0.06 36.48
N GLN A 14 -3.71 0.78 37.38
CA GLN A 14 -4.53 1.75 38.12
C GLN A 14 -5.15 2.82 37.21
N ILE A 15 -4.36 3.35 36.26
CA ILE A 15 -4.85 4.34 35.29
C ILE A 15 -5.87 3.70 34.35
N LEU A 16 -5.64 2.48 33.88
CA LEU A 16 -6.57 1.76 33.02
C LEU A 16 -7.90 1.54 33.73
N LYS A 17 -7.89 1.06 34.99
CA LYS A 17 -9.10 0.89 35.81
C LYS A 17 -9.86 2.22 35.96
N ALA A 18 -9.17 3.29 36.36
CA ALA A 18 -9.79 4.60 36.52
C ALA A 18 -10.38 5.16 35.21
N SER A 19 -9.76 4.84 34.08
CA SER A 19 -10.22 5.26 32.75
C SER A 19 -11.50 4.53 32.32
N VAL A 20 -11.65 3.26 32.70
CA VAL A 20 -12.80 2.42 32.39
C VAL A 20 -13.99 2.73 33.30
N GLU A 21 -13.76 2.82 34.62
CA GLU A 21 -14.81 2.95 35.64
C GLU A 21 -15.28 4.39 35.89
N ARG A 22 -15.46 5.18 34.83
CA ARG A 22 -15.87 6.59 34.98
C ARG A 22 -17.19 6.71 35.74
N GLN A 23 -17.16 7.58 36.75
CA GLN A 23 -18.31 8.00 37.52
C GLN A 23 -18.47 9.51 37.38
N ASP A 24 -19.54 9.94 36.73
CA ASP A 24 -19.83 11.34 36.49
C ASP A 24 -20.97 11.80 37.39
N GLN A 25 -20.84 12.99 37.96
CA GLN A 25 -21.92 13.64 38.69
C GLN A 25 -22.32 14.91 37.96
N ASN A 26 -23.45 14.85 37.26
CA ASN A 26 -23.95 15.96 36.46
C ASN A 26 -25.36 16.36 36.89
N ARG A 27 -25.67 17.65 36.76
CA ARG A 27 -27.04 18.14 36.99
C ARG A 27 -27.89 17.79 35.78
N GLY A 28 -28.95 17.01 36.00
CA GLY A 28 -29.86 16.56 34.94
C GLY A 28 -31.31 16.65 35.35
N TRP A 29 -32.21 16.67 34.37
CA TRP A 29 -33.64 16.63 34.62
C TRP A 29 -34.06 15.24 35.10
N CYS A 30 -34.85 15.15 36.17
CA CYS A 30 -35.39 13.89 36.68
C CYS A 30 -36.90 13.83 36.43
N ASP A 31 -37.34 12.89 35.59
CA ASP A 31 -38.75 12.76 35.22
C ASP A 31 -39.68 12.37 36.37
N ARG A 32 -39.13 11.73 37.41
CA ARG A 32 -39.88 11.37 38.63
C ARG A 32 -40.06 12.57 39.57
N CYS A 33 -39.01 13.38 39.75
CA CYS A 33 -39.04 14.54 40.65
C CYS A 33 -39.54 15.81 39.96
N LYS A 34 -39.69 15.81 38.63
CA LYS A 34 -40.07 16.96 37.79
C LYS A 34 -39.24 18.21 38.06
N ARG A 35 -37.94 18.02 38.33
CA ARG A 35 -36.97 19.10 38.56
C ARG A 35 -35.56 18.63 38.25
N TYR A 36 -34.65 19.58 38.06
CA TYR A 36 -33.21 19.29 37.93
C TYR A 36 -32.66 18.75 39.25
N GLN A 37 -31.91 17.64 39.20
CA GLN A 37 -31.27 16.98 40.32
C GLN A 37 -29.80 16.68 40.00
N GLN A 38 -29.01 16.43 41.04
CA GLN A 38 -27.68 15.85 40.86
C GLN A 38 -27.84 14.37 40.52
N LEU A 39 -27.43 13.98 39.31
CA LEU A 39 -27.47 12.60 38.85
C LEU A 39 -26.05 12.03 38.93
N ALA A 40 -25.92 10.88 39.58
CA ALA A 40 -24.70 10.09 39.54
C ALA A 40 -24.85 9.02 38.46
N ALA A 41 -24.04 9.11 37.41
CA ALA A 41 -23.94 8.09 36.38
C ALA A 41 -22.67 7.27 36.62
N ARG A 42 -22.79 5.94 36.59
CA ARG A 42 -21.67 5.01 36.70
C ARG A 42 -21.70 4.05 35.52
N LYS A 43 -20.54 3.80 34.91
CA LYS A 43 -20.39 2.70 33.96
C LYS A 43 -20.20 1.37 34.70
N THR A 44 -21.02 0.39 34.34
CA THR A 44 -20.94 -0.99 34.84
C THR A 44 -20.38 -1.87 33.74
N ILE A 45 -19.27 -2.56 34.02
CA ILE A 45 -18.57 -3.37 33.02
C ILE A 45 -19.10 -4.79 33.05
N GLN A 46 -19.59 -5.28 31.91
CA GLN A 46 -20.15 -6.63 31.81
C GLN A 46 -19.12 -7.64 31.34
N ASN A 47 -18.37 -7.30 30.29
CA ASN A 47 -17.37 -8.16 29.67
C ASN A 47 -16.21 -7.30 29.15
N VAL A 48 -15.11 -7.96 28.79
CA VAL A 48 -13.96 -7.36 28.12
C VAL A 48 -13.70 -8.06 26.77
N PRO A 49 -13.34 -7.31 25.71
CA PRO A 49 -13.13 -7.85 24.38
C PRO A 49 -11.79 -8.58 24.26
N PRO A 50 -11.65 -9.58 23.38
CA PRO A 50 -10.37 -10.27 23.16
C PRO A 50 -9.24 -9.35 22.68
N ILE A 51 -9.57 -8.20 22.09
CA ILE A 51 -8.62 -7.17 21.66
C ILE A 51 -8.97 -5.85 22.36
N LEU A 52 -7.99 -5.27 23.06
CA LEU A 52 -8.09 -4.00 23.75
C LEU A 52 -7.26 -2.94 23.02
N MET A 53 -7.95 -1.98 22.41
CA MET A 53 -7.35 -0.78 21.82
C MET A 53 -7.41 0.36 22.85
N ILE A 54 -6.26 0.87 23.27
CA ILE A 54 -6.17 1.88 24.33
C ILE A 54 -5.52 3.14 23.75
N ASN A 55 -6.25 4.26 23.79
CA ASN A 55 -5.70 5.57 23.46
C ASN A 55 -4.95 6.13 24.68
N ALA A 56 -3.67 6.46 24.51
CA ALA A 56 -2.82 6.97 25.59
C ALA A 56 -3.25 8.36 26.08
N ALA A 57 -3.88 9.17 25.22
CA ALA A 57 -4.50 10.47 25.53
C ALA A 57 -3.61 11.40 26.39
N ILE A 58 -2.37 11.60 25.96
CA ILE A 58 -1.35 12.35 26.73
C ILE A 58 -1.51 13.85 26.48
N HIS A 59 -1.99 14.57 27.49
CA HIS A 59 -2.25 16.01 27.39
C HIS A 59 -1.44 16.88 28.37
N SER A 60 -0.89 16.30 29.44
CA SER A 60 -0.15 17.05 30.47
C SER A 60 1.33 16.69 30.49
N HIS A 61 2.15 17.59 31.06
CA HIS A 61 3.58 17.34 31.23
C HIS A 61 3.82 16.17 32.19
N GLU A 62 3.03 16.05 33.26
CA GLU A 62 3.11 14.95 34.22
C GLU A 62 2.82 13.60 33.56
N ALA A 63 1.82 13.55 32.66
CA ALA A 63 1.52 12.35 31.90
C ALA A 63 2.70 11.95 31.00
N LYS A 64 3.35 12.90 30.31
CA LYS A 64 4.56 12.64 29.52
C LYS A 64 5.69 12.05 30.38
N GLN A 65 5.93 12.63 31.56
CA GLN A 65 6.94 12.13 32.50
C GLN A 65 6.60 10.75 33.06
N LEU A 66 5.32 10.45 33.26
CA LEU A 66 4.86 9.15 33.70
C LEU A 66 5.15 8.08 32.64
N TRP A 67 4.77 8.35 31.39
CA TRP A 67 5.04 7.47 30.25
C TRP A 67 6.54 7.25 29.98
N ALA A 68 7.39 8.23 30.27
CA ALA A 68 8.83 8.10 30.17
C ALA A 68 9.47 7.30 31.33
N THR A 69 8.69 6.85 32.31
CA THR A 69 9.20 6.01 33.39
C THR A 69 9.58 4.63 32.83
N PRO A 70 10.84 4.16 33.00
CA PRO A 70 11.26 2.86 32.48
C PRO A 70 10.38 1.72 33.02
N ASN A 71 10.01 0.78 32.14
CA ASN A 71 9.17 -0.38 32.45
C ASN A 71 7.79 -0.04 33.03
N TRP A 72 7.28 1.18 32.82
CA TRP A 72 5.97 1.57 33.32
C TRP A 72 4.80 0.97 32.52
N LEU A 73 4.99 0.75 31.21
CA LEU A 73 4.03 0.04 30.37
C LEU A 73 4.26 -1.48 30.50
N PRO A 74 3.32 -2.26 31.08
CA PRO A 74 3.51 -3.69 31.26
C PRO A 74 3.29 -4.48 29.96
N GLU A 75 4.11 -5.49 29.71
CA GLU A 75 3.89 -6.41 28.58
C GLU A 75 2.67 -7.30 28.77
N LYS A 76 2.28 -7.58 30.03
CA LYS A 76 1.13 -8.41 30.36
C LYS A 76 0.28 -7.76 31.44
N ILE A 77 -1.03 -7.81 31.22
CA ILE A 77 -2.04 -7.39 32.20
C ILE A 77 -3.05 -8.51 32.38
N GLY A 78 -3.59 -8.63 33.59
CA GLY A 78 -4.72 -9.51 33.86
C GLY A 78 -5.92 -8.68 34.27
N ILE A 79 -7.06 -9.01 33.71
CA ILE A 79 -8.31 -8.32 33.97
C ILE A 79 -9.32 -9.28 34.59
N ILE A 80 -9.99 -8.81 35.64
CA ILE A 80 -11.14 -9.47 36.25
C ILE A 80 -12.32 -8.51 36.14
N VAL A 81 -13.44 -9.03 35.65
CA VAL A 81 -14.74 -8.34 35.72
C VAL A 81 -15.60 -9.09 36.72
N ASN A 82 -15.93 -8.45 37.85
CA ASN A 82 -16.74 -9.06 38.90
C ASN A 82 -17.79 -8.07 39.39
N GLN A 83 -19.06 -8.50 39.43
CA GLN A 83 -20.21 -7.68 39.86
C GLN A 83 -20.24 -6.28 39.20
N GLY A 84 -19.89 -6.21 37.91
CA GLY A 84 -19.90 -4.93 37.20
C GLY A 84 -18.68 -4.04 37.41
N GLN A 85 -17.69 -4.49 38.18
CA GLN A 85 -16.45 -3.79 38.50
C GLN A 85 -15.28 -4.36 37.71
N PHE A 86 -14.37 -3.49 37.33
CA PHE A 86 -13.19 -3.80 36.53
C PHE A 86 -11.94 -3.77 37.41
N PHE A 87 -11.19 -4.87 37.46
CA PHE A 87 -9.92 -4.94 38.16
C PHE A 87 -8.82 -5.27 37.16
N CYS A 88 -7.69 -4.57 37.26
CA CYS A 88 -6.54 -4.76 36.38
C CYS A 88 -5.30 -4.95 37.25
N TYR A 89 -4.47 -5.92 36.87
CA TYR A 89 -3.27 -6.34 37.58
C TYR A 89 -2.11 -6.46 36.60
N GLU A 90 -0.89 -6.18 37.07
CA GLU A 90 0.35 -6.25 36.29
C GLU A 90 1.51 -6.78 37.13
N GLY A 91 2.56 -7.27 36.47
CA GLY A 91 3.79 -7.73 37.10
C GLY A 91 3.56 -8.80 38.19
N GLN A 92 4.25 -8.67 39.33
CA GLN A 92 4.15 -9.64 40.42
C GLN A 92 2.74 -9.78 40.99
N ASP A 93 1.94 -8.70 40.99
CA ASP A 93 0.57 -8.74 41.50
C ASP A 93 -0.31 -9.64 40.62
N LEU A 94 -0.15 -9.57 39.31
CA LEU A 94 -0.77 -10.49 38.37
C LEU A 94 -0.33 -11.94 38.62
N GLU A 95 0.97 -12.20 38.76
CA GLU A 95 1.50 -13.54 39.04
C GLU A 95 0.96 -14.13 40.35
N HIS A 96 0.77 -13.30 41.37
CA HIS A 96 0.16 -13.72 42.63
C HIS A 96 -1.30 -14.12 42.45
N HIS A 97 -2.08 -13.35 41.69
CA HIS A 97 -3.49 -13.66 41.41
C HIS A 97 -3.64 -14.93 40.56
N LEU A 98 -2.78 -15.11 39.54
CA LEU A 98 -2.75 -16.31 38.70
C LEU A 98 -2.41 -17.57 39.52
N ARG A 99 -1.40 -17.52 40.39
CA ARG A 99 -1.02 -18.66 41.26
C ARG A 99 -2.11 -19.07 42.23
N ARG A 100 -2.89 -18.10 42.73
CA ARG A 100 -4.00 -18.37 43.64
C ARG A 100 -5.19 -19.03 42.96
N ASN A 101 -5.39 -18.77 41.66
CA ASN A 101 -6.45 -19.36 40.83
C ASN A 101 -7.87 -19.25 41.44
N PHE A 102 -8.15 -18.16 42.16
CA PHE A 102 -9.47 -17.92 42.79
C PHE A 102 -10.49 -17.28 41.85
N TYR A 103 -10.03 -16.57 40.82
CA TYR A 103 -10.86 -15.83 39.89
C TYR A 103 -10.51 -16.25 38.46
N ASP A 104 -11.49 -16.20 37.55
CA ASP A 104 -11.22 -16.29 36.12
C ASP A 104 -10.60 -14.97 35.65
N ILE A 105 -9.29 -14.99 35.44
CA ILE A 105 -8.50 -13.82 35.03
C ILE A 105 -8.29 -13.91 33.53
N GLN A 106 -8.77 -12.92 32.79
CA GLN A 106 -8.42 -12.81 31.39
C GLN A 106 -7.06 -12.13 31.25
N VAL A 107 -6.06 -12.89 30.81
CA VAL A 107 -4.71 -12.39 30.57
C VAL A 107 -4.60 -11.84 29.16
N TYR A 108 -4.00 -10.66 29.08
CA TYR A 108 -3.67 -9.97 27.83
C TYR A 108 -2.16 -9.77 27.74
N GLU A 109 -1.66 -9.79 26.52
CA GLU A 109 -0.30 -9.41 26.18
C GLU A 109 -0.27 -8.22 25.23
N LEU A 110 0.78 -7.40 25.35
CA LEU A 110 0.98 -6.22 24.52
C LEU A 110 1.46 -6.66 23.13
N VAL A 111 0.63 -6.41 22.12
CA VAL A 111 0.96 -6.64 20.70
C VAL A 111 1.89 -5.54 20.19
N GLY A 112 1.59 -4.28 20.52
CA GLY A 112 2.37 -3.16 20.04
C GLY A 112 1.82 -1.80 20.42
N VAL A 113 2.56 -0.77 19.99
CA VAL A 113 2.30 0.63 20.26
C VAL A 113 2.48 1.45 18.99
N VAL A 114 1.49 2.28 18.66
CA VAL A 114 1.66 3.39 17.72
C VAL A 114 2.19 4.58 18.51
N ALA A 115 3.33 5.12 18.12
CA ALA A 115 3.97 6.26 18.74
C ALA A 115 3.94 7.48 17.82
N ASP A 116 3.68 8.65 18.39
CA ASP A 116 3.84 9.95 17.73
C ASP A 116 5.30 10.40 17.89
N ILE A 117 5.94 10.68 16.76
CA ILE A 117 7.32 11.11 16.65
C ILE A 117 7.35 12.59 16.29
N ASN A 118 7.76 13.41 17.24
CA ASN A 118 7.95 14.85 17.04
C ASN A 118 9.43 15.13 16.77
N SER A 119 9.76 15.44 15.51
CA SER A 119 11.13 15.70 15.06
C SER A 119 11.60 17.15 15.30
N GLY A 120 10.83 17.97 16.03
CA GLY A 120 11.17 19.36 16.37
C GLY A 120 10.41 20.41 15.55
N GLU A 121 10.70 21.69 15.80
CA GLU A 121 9.87 22.83 15.35
C GLU A 121 9.69 22.96 13.82
N ASN A 122 10.63 22.43 13.03
CA ASN A 122 10.62 22.57 11.57
C ASN A 122 10.07 21.34 10.83
N GLN A 123 9.57 20.33 11.53
CA GLN A 123 8.99 19.13 10.93
C GLN A 123 7.64 18.80 11.56
N LYS A 124 6.68 18.38 10.73
CA LYS A 124 5.41 17.85 11.24
C LYS A 124 5.68 16.54 11.96
N SER A 125 4.95 16.29 13.05
CA SER A 125 5.00 14.99 13.69
C SER A 125 4.42 13.92 12.75
N HIS A 126 4.88 12.68 12.92
CA HIS A 126 4.38 11.53 12.17
C HIS A 126 4.27 10.32 13.10
N LEU A 127 3.53 9.31 12.66
CA LEU A 127 3.29 8.11 13.43
C LEU A 127 4.25 7.00 13.01
N VAL A 128 4.76 6.26 13.98
CA VAL A 128 5.47 5.01 13.76
C VAL A 128 4.84 3.90 14.59
N SER A 129 4.94 2.65 14.15
CA SER A 129 4.45 1.51 14.92
C SER A 129 5.60 0.67 15.44
N MET A 130 5.58 0.36 16.75
CA MET A 130 6.47 -0.58 17.41
C MET A 130 5.66 -1.83 17.71
N ILE A 131 5.90 -2.93 17.00
CA ILE A 131 5.07 -4.13 17.08
C ILE A 131 5.93 -5.34 17.42
N ASN A 132 5.50 -6.12 18.40
CA ASN A 132 5.99 -7.47 18.62
C ASN A 132 5.25 -8.41 17.66
N VAL A 133 5.98 -9.03 16.73
CA VAL A 133 5.36 -9.92 15.73
C VAL A 133 5.14 -11.35 16.24
N ALA A 134 5.61 -11.67 17.44
CA ALA A 134 5.50 -13.01 18.02
C ALA A 134 4.05 -13.49 18.22
N PRO A 135 3.09 -12.67 18.70
CA PRO A 135 1.69 -13.09 18.84
C PRO A 135 1.03 -13.51 17.53
N SER A 136 1.53 -13.02 16.40
CA SER A 136 1.06 -13.40 15.06
C SER A 136 1.82 -14.60 14.47
N SER A 137 2.68 -15.26 15.25
CA SER A 137 3.35 -16.51 14.86
C SER A 137 2.43 -17.71 15.12
N ARG A 138 2.42 -18.72 14.23
CA ARG A 138 1.69 -19.98 14.48
C ARG A 138 2.33 -20.85 15.58
N THR A 139 3.54 -20.52 16.00
CA THR A 139 4.30 -21.26 17.02
C THR A 139 4.15 -20.54 18.36
N GLU A 140 3.60 -21.22 19.37
CA GLU A 140 3.41 -20.68 20.72
C GLU A 140 4.75 -20.38 21.43
N GLU A 141 5.81 -21.10 21.06
CA GLU A 141 7.17 -20.86 21.59
C GLU A 141 7.92 -19.74 20.85
N ALA A 142 7.23 -18.96 20.01
CA ALA A 142 7.87 -17.89 19.27
C ALA A 142 8.48 -16.83 20.20
N GLU A 143 9.77 -16.60 20.06
CA GLU A 143 10.47 -15.55 20.81
C GLU A 143 9.92 -14.17 20.45
N SER A 144 9.84 -13.29 21.46
CA SER A 144 9.45 -11.89 21.30
C SER A 144 10.37 -11.18 20.30
N LYS A 145 9.79 -10.66 19.22
CA LYS A 145 10.52 -9.99 18.12
C LYS A 145 9.89 -8.64 17.79
N TRP A 146 10.47 -7.59 18.36
CA TRP A 146 10.02 -6.22 18.16
C TRP A 146 10.54 -5.63 16.85
N HIS A 147 9.67 -4.92 16.15
CA HIS A 147 9.99 -4.23 14.91
C HIS A 147 9.44 -2.80 14.94
N LEU A 148 10.24 -1.87 14.45
CA LEU A 148 9.83 -0.52 14.05
C LEU A 148 9.29 -0.58 12.62
N PHE A 149 8.08 -0.05 12.44
CA PHE A 149 7.46 0.25 11.16
C PHE A 149 7.30 1.77 11.04
N ASN A 150 8.18 2.40 10.25
CA ASN A 150 8.07 3.80 9.87
C ASN A 150 7.79 3.86 8.37
N ASP A 151 6.51 3.88 7.99
CA ASP A 151 6.05 3.67 6.62
C ASP A 151 6.67 2.42 5.98
N PHE A 152 7.49 2.58 4.93
CA PHE A 152 8.19 1.50 4.24
C PHE A 152 9.52 1.10 4.90
N LEU A 153 9.99 1.86 5.91
CA LEU A 153 11.18 1.51 6.68
C LEU A 153 10.79 0.54 7.81
N VAL A 154 11.14 -0.73 7.63
CA VAL A 154 10.96 -1.77 8.64
C VAL A 154 12.31 -2.17 9.22
N ARG A 155 12.47 -2.13 10.55
CA ARG A 155 13.72 -2.51 11.22
C ARG A 155 13.44 -3.30 12.50
N PRO A 156 14.18 -4.39 12.78
CA PRO A 156 14.14 -5.04 14.08
C PRO A 156 14.68 -4.08 15.14
N VAL A 157 14.05 -4.07 16.31
CA VAL A 157 14.46 -3.30 17.49
C VAL A 157 14.38 -4.21 18.72
N ASN A 158 15.12 -3.89 19.77
CA ASN A 158 14.92 -4.60 21.04
C ASN A 158 13.67 -4.07 21.75
N LYS A 159 13.20 -4.84 22.72
CA LYS A 159 12.02 -4.49 23.51
C LYS A 159 12.22 -3.17 24.27
N GLU A 160 13.41 -2.97 24.83
CA GLU A 160 13.73 -1.82 25.66
C GLU A 160 13.60 -0.53 24.84
N GLU A 161 14.04 -0.52 23.59
CA GLU A 161 13.85 0.62 22.68
C GLU A 161 12.39 0.74 22.23
N ALA A 162 11.71 -0.36 21.90
CA ALA A 162 10.31 -0.33 21.49
C ALA A 162 9.40 0.33 22.54
N LEU A 163 9.64 0.02 23.83
CA LEU A 163 8.85 0.48 24.97
C LEU A 163 9.46 1.70 25.69
N ARG A 164 10.55 2.26 25.18
CA ARG A 164 11.13 3.51 25.69
C ARG A 164 10.42 4.71 25.07
N PHE A 165 9.86 5.55 25.92
CA PHE A 165 9.24 6.82 25.55
C PHE A 165 10.07 8.00 26.03
N GLU A 166 10.04 9.07 25.25
CA GLU A 166 10.83 10.28 25.51
C GLU A 166 9.89 11.49 25.48
N PRO A 167 9.76 12.26 26.58
CA PRO A 167 8.74 13.31 26.72
C PRO A 167 8.75 14.39 25.62
N ASN A 168 9.90 14.57 24.99
CA ASN A 168 10.13 15.63 24.02
C ASN A 168 9.84 15.20 22.57
N TRP A 169 9.95 13.91 22.24
CA TRP A 169 9.95 13.48 20.83
C TRP A 169 9.30 12.13 20.54
N LYS A 170 9.07 11.25 21.52
CA LYS A 170 8.45 9.92 21.30
C LYS A 170 7.43 9.62 22.37
N LEU A 171 6.16 9.76 22.03
CA LEU A 171 5.05 9.53 22.94
C LEU A 171 4.14 8.42 22.39
N PRO A 172 3.61 7.52 23.23
CA PRO A 172 2.62 6.57 22.78
C PRO A 172 1.31 7.28 22.44
N SER A 173 0.64 6.81 21.39
CA SER A 173 -0.65 7.31 20.93
C SER A 173 -1.72 6.24 21.12
N VAL A 174 -1.49 5.03 20.56
CA VAL A 174 -2.41 3.89 20.65
C VAL A 174 -1.65 2.65 21.08
N LEU A 175 -2.20 1.90 22.02
CA LEU A 175 -1.69 0.61 22.48
C LEU A 175 -2.67 -0.48 22.05
N THR A 176 -2.12 -1.63 21.67
CA THR A 176 -2.91 -2.82 21.34
C THR A 176 -2.53 -3.95 22.27
N TYR A 177 -3.49 -4.41 23.05
CA TYR A 177 -3.40 -5.64 23.83
C TYR A 177 -4.31 -6.70 23.24
N GLU A 178 -3.85 -7.94 23.22
CA GLU A 178 -4.61 -9.11 22.77
C GLU A 178 -4.69 -10.14 23.90
N SER A 179 -5.82 -10.84 23.99
CA SER A 179 -5.96 -11.94 24.94
C SER A 179 -4.99 -13.05 24.58
N VAL A 180 -4.22 -13.54 25.56
CA VAL A 180 -3.27 -14.64 25.36
C VAL A 180 -3.95 -15.90 24.79
N LYS A 181 -5.25 -16.09 25.03
CA LYS A 181 -6.05 -17.20 24.47
C LYS A 181 -6.28 -17.09 22.95
N ALA A 182 -6.17 -15.90 22.38
CA ALA A 182 -6.35 -15.62 20.95
C ALA A 182 -5.02 -15.54 20.18
N SER A 183 -3.91 -15.32 20.91
CA SER A 183 -2.56 -15.29 20.37
C SER A 183 -2.22 -16.59 19.64
N HIS A 184 -1.37 -16.49 18.63
CA HIS A 184 -0.90 -17.59 17.79
C HIS A 184 -1.97 -18.30 16.93
N HIS A 185 -3.23 -17.88 17.02
CA HIS A 185 -4.33 -18.48 16.27
C HIS A 185 -4.64 -17.71 14.97
N ILE A 186 -4.11 -18.20 13.84
CA ILE A 186 -4.40 -17.63 12.51
C ILE A 186 -5.38 -18.54 11.77
N ASP A 187 -6.59 -18.03 11.55
CA ASP A 187 -7.63 -18.67 10.73
C ASP A 187 -7.39 -18.38 9.23
N ASP A 188 -7.01 -19.43 8.51
CA ASP A 188 -6.82 -19.42 7.05
C ASP A 188 -7.95 -20.17 6.32
N SER A 189 -9.02 -20.59 7.00
CA SER A 189 -10.14 -21.36 6.42
C SER A 189 -10.85 -20.62 5.29
N TRP A 190 -10.74 -19.28 5.24
CA TRP A 190 -11.25 -18.47 4.15
C TRP A 190 -10.64 -18.83 2.78
N LYS A 191 -9.42 -19.38 2.74
CA LYS A 191 -8.74 -19.82 1.50
C LYS A 191 -9.44 -21.02 0.88
N GLU A 192 -9.94 -21.94 1.70
CA GLU A 192 -10.67 -23.13 1.28
C GLU A 192 -12.14 -22.84 0.99
N ASN A 193 -12.72 -21.85 1.68
CA ASN A 193 -14.13 -21.48 1.62
C ASN A 193 -14.37 -20.20 0.79
N LEU A 194 -13.57 -20.01 -0.26
CA LEU A 194 -13.63 -18.82 -1.10
C LEU A 194 -14.90 -18.82 -1.96
N ASP A 195 -15.78 -17.85 -1.75
CA ASP A 195 -16.98 -17.68 -2.59
C ASP A 195 -16.61 -17.09 -3.96
N THR A 196 -16.66 -17.93 -4.99
CA THR A 196 -16.34 -17.60 -6.38
C THR A 196 -17.53 -17.13 -7.21
N SER A 197 -18.74 -17.07 -6.64
CA SER A 197 -19.98 -16.71 -7.36
C SER A 197 -19.89 -15.38 -8.12
N LEU A 198 -19.08 -14.44 -7.62
CA LEU A 198 -18.84 -13.15 -8.25
C LEU A 198 -18.22 -13.26 -9.65
N LEU A 199 -17.40 -14.28 -9.91
CA LEU A 199 -16.73 -14.49 -11.20
C LEU A 199 -17.69 -14.91 -12.32
N TYR A 200 -18.82 -15.53 -11.96
CA TYR A 200 -19.81 -16.04 -12.89
C TYR A 200 -21.01 -15.09 -13.08
N ARG A 201 -21.05 -13.99 -12.31
CA ARG A 201 -22.12 -13.00 -12.39
C ARG A 201 -21.88 -12.06 -13.57
N THR A 202 -22.96 -11.64 -14.23
CA THR A 202 -22.95 -10.58 -15.24
C THR A 202 -23.55 -9.29 -14.67
N TRP A 203 -23.06 -8.14 -15.15
CA TRP A 203 -23.56 -6.80 -14.80
C TRP A 203 -24.03 -6.09 -16.07
N GLY A 204 -25.12 -5.34 -15.97
CA GLY A 204 -25.69 -4.59 -17.10
C GLY A 204 -26.91 -5.25 -17.73
N PRO A 205 -27.53 -4.60 -18.73
CA PRO A 205 -28.63 -5.19 -19.49
C PRO A 205 -28.13 -6.49 -20.16
N GLY A 206 -28.90 -7.56 -19.99
CA GLY A 206 -28.54 -8.91 -20.41
C GLY A 206 -28.15 -9.00 -21.89
N GLU A 207 -27.20 -9.89 -22.16
CA GLU A 207 -26.67 -10.23 -23.50
C GLU A 207 -26.57 -9.01 -24.43
N SER A 208 -25.55 -8.18 -24.22
CA SER A 208 -25.05 -7.44 -25.37
C SER A 208 -24.61 -8.49 -26.40
N ASP A 209 -25.06 -8.36 -27.65
CA ASP A 209 -24.68 -9.19 -28.81
C ASP A 209 -23.18 -9.14 -29.14
N ASN A 210 -22.33 -8.70 -28.21
CA ASN A 210 -20.89 -8.69 -28.37
C ASN A 210 -20.36 -10.12 -28.25
N ALA A 211 -20.30 -10.81 -29.39
CA ALA A 211 -19.75 -12.16 -29.53
C ALA A 211 -18.33 -12.33 -28.96
N GLU A 212 -17.62 -11.23 -28.71
CA GLU A 212 -16.27 -11.23 -28.13
C GLU A 212 -16.27 -11.46 -26.61
N PHE A 213 -17.22 -10.89 -25.85
CA PHE A 213 -17.30 -11.06 -24.40
C PHE A 213 -18.09 -12.30 -24.03
N LYS A 214 -17.47 -13.22 -23.29
CA LYS A 214 -18.11 -14.44 -22.80
C LYS A 214 -17.90 -14.57 -21.29
N PRO A 215 -18.95 -14.43 -20.45
CA PRO A 215 -18.82 -14.68 -19.02
C PRO A 215 -18.35 -16.12 -18.76
N LEU A 216 -17.76 -16.38 -17.60
CA LEU A 216 -17.36 -17.73 -17.24
C LEU A 216 -18.58 -18.66 -17.17
N HIS A 217 -18.50 -19.80 -17.84
CA HIS A 217 -19.49 -20.85 -17.70
C HIS A 217 -19.26 -21.61 -16.37
N PRO A 218 -20.30 -22.11 -15.68
CA PRO A 218 -20.13 -22.85 -14.42
C PRO A 218 -19.25 -24.11 -14.50
N SER A 219 -18.91 -24.61 -15.70
CA SER A 219 -17.94 -25.70 -15.89
C SER A 219 -16.49 -25.23 -15.99
N GLU A 220 -16.26 -23.92 -16.11
CA GLU A 220 -14.94 -23.31 -16.16
C GLU A 220 -14.51 -22.96 -14.74
N HIS A 221 -13.46 -23.60 -14.24
CA HIS A 221 -13.02 -23.46 -12.86
C HIS A 221 -11.63 -22.84 -12.80
N PRO A 222 -11.52 -21.50 -12.64
CA PRO A 222 -10.25 -20.86 -12.35
C PRO A 222 -9.55 -21.47 -11.15
N GLY A 223 -8.26 -21.77 -11.32
CA GLY A 223 -7.49 -22.52 -10.35
C GLY A 223 -5.97 -22.41 -10.55
N PRO A 224 -5.19 -23.17 -9.78
CA PRO A 224 -3.74 -23.14 -9.83
C PRO A 224 -3.20 -23.43 -11.24
N GLY A 225 -2.39 -22.51 -11.76
CA GLY A 225 -1.77 -22.65 -13.07
C GLY A 225 -2.65 -22.26 -14.27
N TRP A 226 -3.93 -21.89 -14.05
CA TRP A 226 -4.78 -21.42 -15.14
C TRP A 226 -4.34 -20.02 -15.59
N PRO A 227 -3.88 -19.84 -16.84
CA PRO A 227 -3.42 -18.54 -17.30
C PRO A 227 -4.60 -17.62 -17.60
N VAL A 228 -4.53 -16.40 -17.08
CA VAL A 228 -5.47 -15.31 -17.36
C VAL A 228 -4.68 -14.12 -17.89
N ALA A 229 -4.99 -13.69 -19.10
CA ALA A 229 -4.34 -12.51 -19.66
C ALA A 229 -5.05 -11.26 -19.19
N ILE A 230 -4.30 -10.27 -18.71
CA ILE A 230 -4.84 -9.06 -18.09
C ILE A 230 -4.18 -7.82 -18.66
N ASP A 231 -4.99 -6.79 -18.86
CA ASP A 231 -4.54 -5.42 -19.09
C ASP A 231 -5.55 -4.45 -18.43
N ALA A 232 -5.08 -3.26 -18.06
CA ALA A 232 -5.86 -2.29 -17.31
C ALA A 232 -5.58 -0.86 -17.76
N GLU A 233 -6.64 -0.07 -17.84
CA GLU A 233 -6.58 1.32 -18.26
C GLU A 233 -6.85 2.27 -17.11
N PHE A 234 -6.19 3.43 -17.15
CA PHE A 234 -6.16 4.38 -16.05
C PHE A 234 -6.52 5.80 -16.50
N VAL A 235 -7.12 6.54 -15.57
CA VAL A 235 -7.35 7.99 -15.70
C VAL A 235 -6.60 8.75 -14.62
N SER A 236 -6.26 10.01 -14.89
CA SER A 236 -5.63 10.90 -13.91
C SER A 236 -6.69 11.54 -13.01
N LEU A 237 -6.63 11.22 -11.72
CA LEU A 237 -7.49 11.81 -10.70
C LEU A 237 -6.84 13.00 -10.00
N GLN A 238 -5.52 13.14 -10.12
CA GLN A 238 -4.77 14.23 -9.51
C GLN A 238 -3.46 14.50 -10.28
N ARG A 239 -3.17 15.78 -10.54
CA ARG A 239 -1.89 16.23 -11.11
C ARG A 239 -0.84 16.38 -10.02
N GLU A 240 0.41 16.17 -10.43
CA GLU A 240 1.55 16.45 -9.57
C GLU A 240 1.70 17.97 -9.34
N GLU A 241 1.89 18.37 -8.08
CA GLU A 241 2.20 19.75 -7.68
C GLU A 241 3.60 19.77 -7.07
N ILE A 242 4.48 20.61 -7.61
CA ILE A 242 5.88 20.75 -7.17
C ILE A 242 6.09 22.18 -6.66
N GLU A 243 6.54 22.31 -5.42
CA GLU A 243 7.09 23.56 -4.91
C GLU A 243 8.57 23.63 -5.26
N ILE A 244 9.03 24.82 -5.65
CA ILE A 244 10.46 25.10 -5.76
C ILE A 244 10.77 26.04 -4.61
N SER A 245 11.50 25.54 -3.61
CA SER A 245 11.91 26.35 -2.47
C SER A 245 12.89 27.45 -2.91
N ALA A 246 13.09 28.45 -2.05
CA ALA A 246 14.04 29.53 -2.31
C ALA A 246 15.51 29.04 -2.50
N SER A 247 15.83 27.81 -2.10
CA SER A 247 17.14 27.17 -2.33
C SER A 247 17.23 26.41 -3.66
N GLY A 248 16.16 26.41 -4.47
CA GLY A 248 16.07 25.67 -5.73
C GLY A 248 15.75 24.19 -5.58
N GLN A 249 15.50 23.70 -4.36
CA GLN A 249 15.06 22.32 -4.16
C GLN A 249 13.60 22.15 -4.58
N ARG A 250 13.34 21.09 -5.34
CA ARG A 250 12.01 20.66 -5.75
C ARG A 250 11.44 19.77 -4.67
N GLU A 251 10.35 20.19 -4.06
CA GLU A 251 9.55 19.37 -3.16
C GLU A 251 8.20 19.09 -3.80
N THR A 252 7.89 17.82 -4.04
CA THR A 252 6.57 17.42 -4.51
C THR A 252 5.57 17.60 -3.37
N ILE A 253 4.74 18.64 -3.45
CA ILE A 253 3.68 18.93 -2.47
C ILE A 253 2.61 17.85 -2.55
N ARG A 254 2.25 17.44 -3.78
CA ARG A 254 1.26 16.39 -4.03
C ARG A 254 1.69 15.53 -5.21
N PRO A 255 1.77 14.21 -5.04
CA PRO A 255 2.08 13.30 -6.14
C PRO A 255 0.92 13.21 -7.13
N SER A 256 1.21 12.83 -8.37
CA SER A 256 0.16 12.42 -9.31
C SER A 256 -0.53 11.15 -8.83
N ARG A 257 -1.85 11.05 -9.07
CA ARG A 257 -2.63 9.87 -8.72
C ARG A 257 -3.45 9.41 -9.91
N LEU A 258 -3.24 8.15 -10.28
CA LEU A 258 -4.05 7.44 -11.27
C LEU A 258 -5.17 6.67 -10.57
N GLY A 259 -6.31 6.56 -11.25
CA GLY A 259 -7.43 5.70 -10.87
C GLY A 259 -7.68 4.64 -11.94
N LEU A 260 -8.02 3.42 -11.52
CA LEU A 260 -8.44 2.35 -12.42
C LEU A 260 -9.75 2.73 -13.11
N ALA A 261 -9.75 2.69 -14.44
CA ALA A 261 -10.87 3.09 -15.28
C ALA A 261 -11.52 1.92 -16.02
N ARG A 262 -10.72 0.99 -16.52
CA ARG A 262 -11.17 -0.27 -17.15
C ARG A 262 -10.20 -1.38 -16.83
N VAL A 263 -10.68 -2.60 -16.69
CA VAL A 263 -9.83 -3.80 -16.61
C VAL A 263 -10.43 -4.93 -17.42
N SER A 264 -9.61 -5.54 -18.27
CA SER A 264 -10.01 -6.66 -19.10
C SER A 264 -9.21 -7.91 -18.72
N VAL A 265 -9.89 -9.04 -18.56
CA VAL A 265 -9.28 -10.35 -18.27
C VAL A 265 -9.79 -11.38 -19.25
N LEU A 266 -8.87 -12.03 -19.94
CA LEU A 266 -9.10 -12.98 -21.02
C LEU A 266 -8.67 -14.39 -20.61
N ARG A 267 -9.36 -15.39 -21.16
CA ARG A 267 -8.98 -16.80 -21.03
C ARG A 267 -7.63 -17.05 -21.70
N GLY A 268 -6.67 -17.65 -21.00
CA GLY A 268 -5.37 -18.01 -21.57
C GLY A 268 -5.18 -19.50 -21.86
N ASN A 269 -6.12 -20.34 -21.44
CA ASN A 269 -6.08 -21.78 -21.68
C ASN A 269 -6.39 -22.12 -23.13
N ASP A 270 -5.79 -23.21 -23.60
CA ASP A 270 -6.09 -23.76 -24.92
C ASP A 270 -7.57 -24.19 -24.98
N GLY A 271 -8.27 -23.80 -26.04
CA GLY A 271 -9.68 -24.12 -26.25
C GLY A 271 -10.37 -23.19 -27.24
N GLU A 272 -11.66 -23.43 -27.51
CA GLU A 272 -12.44 -22.63 -28.46
C GLU A 272 -12.61 -21.16 -28.03
N ASP A 273 -12.57 -20.92 -26.72
CA ASP A 273 -12.71 -19.59 -26.12
C ASP A 273 -11.38 -18.98 -25.68
N GLU A 274 -10.24 -19.53 -26.12
CA GLU A 274 -8.93 -18.93 -25.88
C GLU A 274 -8.89 -17.46 -26.35
N GLY A 275 -8.37 -16.59 -25.50
CA GLY A 275 -8.30 -15.16 -25.72
C GLY A 275 -9.66 -14.44 -25.60
N LYS A 276 -10.79 -15.10 -25.34
CA LYS A 276 -12.06 -14.38 -25.17
C LYS A 276 -12.14 -13.76 -23.77
N PRO A 277 -12.47 -12.45 -23.65
CA PRO A 277 -12.65 -11.79 -22.36
C PRO A 277 -13.82 -12.39 -21.57
N PHE A 278 -13.61 -12.58 -20.28
CA PHE A 278 -14.65 -12.93 -19.31
C PHE A 278 -14.81 -11.87 -18.21
N ILE A 279 -13.88 -10.93 -18.13
CA ILE A 279 -14.00 -9.68 -17.39
C ILE A 279 -13.66 -8.56 -18.37
N ASP A 280 -14.53 -7.56 -18.48
CA ASP A 280 -14.29 -6.31 -19.19
C ASP A 280 -15.02 -5.19 -18.45
N ASP A 281 -14.52 -4.88 -17.26
CA ASP A 281 -15.20 -4.06 -16.29
C ASP A 281 -14.77 -2.59 -16.44
N TYR A 282 -15.71 -1.71 -16.78
CA TYR A 282 -15.53 -0.26 -16.66
C TYR A 282 -15.88 0.18 -15.23
N ILE A 283 -15.05 1.02 -14.64
CA ILE A 283 -15.14 1.40 -13.23
C ILE A 283 -15.90 2.72 -13.08
N ALA A 284 -16.99 2.69 -12.32
CA ALA A 284 -17.68 3.91 -11.93
C ALA A 284 -16.78 4.75 -11.00
N ILE A 285 -16.44 5.96 -11.43
CA ILE A 285 -15.63 6.92 -10.66
C ILE A 285 -16.52 8.11 -10.26
N THR A 286 -16.62 8.38 -8.97
CA THR A 286 -17.34 9.55 -8.43
C THR A 286 -16.42 10.74 -8.14
N GLU A 287 -15.10 10.51 -8.14
CA GLU A 287 -14.12 11.56 -7.94
C GLU A 287 -13.92 12.37 -9.24
N PRO A 288 -13.61 13.68 -9.17
CA PRO A 288 -13.30 14.47 -10.36
C PRO A 288 -12.11 13.90 -11.13
N ILE A 289 -12.30 13.63 -12.42
CA ILE A 289 -11.23 13.20 -13.33
C ILE A 289 -10.56 14.44 -13.91
N VAL A 290 -9.24 14.53 -13.75
CA VAL A 290 -8.44 15.64 -14.27
C VAL A 290 -8.05 15.41 -15.73
N ASP A 291 -7.76 14.18 -16.11
CA ASP A 291 -7.43 13.79 -17.48
C ASP A 291 -7.85 12.33 -17.73
N HIS A 292 -8.55 12.09 -18.83
CA HIS A 292 -8.99 10.73 -19.20
C HIS A 292 -7.89 9.94 -19.90
N LEU A 293 -6.81 10.61 -20.34
CA LEU A 293 -5.71 9.97 -21.06
C LEU A 293 -6.17 9.19 -22.30
N THR A 294 -7.24 9.64 -22.97
CA THR A 294 -8.00 8.87 -23.98
C THR A 294 -7.14 8.22 -25.07
N LEU A 295 -6.06 8.88 -25.51
CA LEU A 295 -5.14 8.31 -26.51
C LEU A 295 -4.43 7.04 -26.00
N PHE A 296 -4.16 6.99 -24.69
CA PHE A 296 -3.45 5.90 -24.03
C PHE A 296 -4.37 4.96 -23.27
N SER A 297 -5.64 5.31 -23.06
CA SER A 297 -6.59 4.55 -22.24
C SER A 297 -7.83 4.06 -22.98
N GLY A 298 -8.13 4.63 -24.14
CA GLY A 298 -9.41 4.42 -24.83
C GLY A 298 -10.64 4.99 -24.10
N ILE A 299 -10.47 5.61 -22.93
CA ILE A 299 -11.59 6.11 -22.11
C ILE A 299 -11.98 7.52 -22.55
N SER A 300 -13.25 7.69 -22.88
CA SER A 300 -13.85 8.98 -23.24
C SER A 300 -14.57 9.62 -22.04
N PRO A 301 -14.72 10.97 -22.02
CA PRO A 301 -15.57 11.64 -21.05
C PRO A 301 -17.00 11.07 -21.07
N GLY A 302 -17.52 10.73 -19.89
CA GLY A 302 -18.84 10.09 -19.73
C GLY A 302 -18.79 8.56 -19.62
N ASP A 303 -17.72 7.90 -20.09
CA ASP A 303 -17.63 6.43 -20.05
C ASP A 303 -17.62 5.88 -18.62
N LEU A 304 -17.17 6.66 -17.63
CA LEU A 304 -17.04 6.24 -16.22
C LEU A 304 -18.11 6.81 -15.28
N ASP A 305 -19.08 7.56 -15.83
CA ASP A 305 -20.17 8.18 -15.07
C ASP A 305 -21.45 7.34 -15.12
N ARG A 306 -22.06 7.07 -13.97
CA ARG A 306 -23.24 6.18 -13.88
C ARG A 306 -24.49 6.69 -14.58
N ALA A 307 -24.62 8.01 -14.75
CA ALA A 307 -25.79 8.61 -15.37
C ALA A 307 -25.67 8.67 -16.90
N THR A 308 -24.44 8.69 -17.43
CA THR A 308 -24.17 8.97 -18.86
C THR A 308 -23.45 7.85 -19.59
N SER A 309 -22.83 6.91 -18.89
CA SER A 309 -22.05 5.84 -19.51
C SER A 309 -22.92 4.90 -20.35
N LYS A 310 -22.38 4.56 -21.53
CA LYS A 310 -22.88 3.49 -22.41
C LYS A 310 -22.40 2.10 -21.98
N HIS A 311 -21.45 2.02 -21.05
CA HIS A 311 -20.84 0.76 -20.59
C HIS A 311 -21.52 0.25 -19.33
N ALA A 312 -21.46 -1.08 -19.12
CA ALA A 312 -21.94 -1.70 -17.89
C ALA A 312 -20.95 -1.43 -16.74
N LEU A 313 -21.14 -0.31 -16.04
CA LEU A 313 -20.25 0.10 -14.97
C LEU A 313 -20.36 -0.77 -13.72
N VAL A 314 -19.21 -1.09 -13.13
CA VAL A 314 -19.11 -1.72 -11.81
C VAL A 314 -18.45 -0.78 -10.79
N GLY A 315 -18.63 -1.05 -9.50
CA GLY A 315 -17.86 -0.34 -8.47
C GLY A 315 -16.42 -0.88 -8.39
N LEU A 316 -15.46 -0.01 -8.04
CA LEU A 316 -14.04 -0.39 -7.91
C LEU A 316 -13.83 -1.66 -7.07
N LYS A 317 -14.54 -1.79 -5.93
CA LYS A 317 -14.45 -2.98 -5.05
C LYS A 317 -14.91 -4.28 -5.73
N VAL A 318 -15.85 -4.21 -6.68
CA VAL A 318 -16.33 -5.38 -7.42
C VAL A 318 -15.24 -5.90 -8.35
N ALA A 319 -14.69 -5.02 -9.20
CA ALA A 319 -13.58 -5.37 -10.09
C ALA A 319 -12.38 -5.88 -9.29
N TYR A 320 -12.00 -5.17 -8.22
CA TYR A 320 -10.92 -5.61 -7.32
C TYR A 320 -11.18 -7.01 -6.75
N LYS A 321 -12.40 -7.29 -6.27
CA LYS A 321 -12.74 -8.60 -5.71
C LYS A 321 -12.65 -9.71 -6.76
N LYS A 322 -13.02 -9.47 -8.02
CA LYS A 322 -12.84 -10.46 -9.10
C LYS A 322 -11.35 -10.79 -9.30
N LEU A 323 -10.48 -9.78 -9.40
CA LEU A 323 -9.02 -9.99 -9.53
C LEU A 323 -8.43 -10.68 -8.30
N TRP A 324 -8.87 -10.29 -7.10
CA TRP A 324 -8.46 -10.91 -5.84
C TRP A 324 -8.90 -12.37 -5.74
N LEU A 325 -10.08 -12.72 -6.26
CA LEU A 325 -10.52 -14.12 -6.35
C LEU A 325 -9.60 -14.92 -7.28
N LEU A 326 -9.33 -14.43 -8.50
CA LEU A 326 -8.42 -15.10 -9.45
C LEU A 326 -7.02 -15.31 -8.85
N LEU A 327 -6.51 -14.31 -8.14
CA LEU A 327 -5.25 -14.38 -7.39
C LEU A 327 -5.26 -15.52 -6.37
N ASN A 328 -6.26 -15.57 -5.49
CA ASN A 328 -6.32 -16.54 -4.40
C ASN A 328 -6.72 -17.95 -4.87
N LEU A 329 -7.35 -18.07 -6.05
CA LEU A 329 -7.55 -19.35 -6.73
C LEU A 329 -6.26 -19.90 -7.35
N GLY A 330 -5.17 -19.13 -7.38
CA GLY A 330 -3.89 -19.60 -7.91
C GLY A 330 -3.70 -19.38 -9.42
N CYS A 331 -4.53 -18.55 -10.06
CA CYS A 331 -4.38 -18.25 -11.49
C CYS A 331 -3.04 -17.56 -11.77
N VAL A 332 -2.54 -17.71 -13.00
CA VAL A 332 -1.30 -17.08 -13.48
C VAL A 332 -1.67 -15.89 -14.35
N PHE A 333 -1.29 -14.69 -13.94
CA PHE A 333 -1.54 -13.45 -14.68
C PHE A 333 -0.49 -13.26 -15.76
N VAL A 334 -0.94 -13.21 -17.01
CA VAL A 334 -0.12 -12.96 -18.19
C VAL A 334 -0.38 -11.53 -18.68
N GLY A 335 0.65 -10.76 -18.97
CA GLY A 335 0.49 -9.38 -19.43
C GLY A 335 1.78 -8.72 -19.88
N HIS A 336 1.80 -7.39 -19.96
CA HIS A 336 2.96 -6.62 -20.40
C HIS A 336 3.17 -5.38 -19.52
N GLY A 337 4.21 -5.36 -18.68
CA GLY A 337 4.46 -4.25 -17.77
C GLY A 337 3.58 -4.24 -16.51
N LEU A 338 3.16 -5.43 -16.07
CA LEU A 338 2.20 -5.64 -14.98
C LEU A 338 2.54 -4.99 -13.62
N PRO A 339 3.81 -4.74 -13.22
CA PRO A 339 4.09 -4.06 -11.96
C PRO A 339 3.42 -2.69 -11.81
N LYS A 340 3.27 -1.93 -12.90
CA LYS A 340 2.58 -0.64 -12.87
C LYS A 340 1.07 -0.82 -12.67
N ASP A 341 0.50 -1.82 -13.32
CA ASP A 341 -0.93 -2.09 -13.27
C ASP A 341 -1.32 -2.60 -11.89
N PHE A 342 -0.61 -3.60 -11.37
CA PHE A 342 -0.80 -4.12 -10.02
C PHE A 342 -0.63 -3.06 -8.93
N ARG A 343 0.36 -2.16 -9.09
CA ARG A 343 0.54 -1.02 -8.18
C ARG A 343 -0.67 -0.08 -8.19
N THR A 344 -1.24 0.19 -9.37
CA THR A 344 -2.36 1.12 -9.51
C THR A 344 -3.70 0.49 -9.11
N ILE A 345 -3.88 -0.81 -9.38
CA ILE A 345 -4.99 -1.64 -8.90
C ILE A 345 -4.92 -1.84 -7.37
N ASN A 346 -3.74 -1.66 -6.77
CA ASN A 346 -3.44 -1.89 -5.36
C ASN A 346 -3.58 -3.38 -4.96
N ILE A 347 -3.00 -4.26 -5.77
CA ILE A 347 -2.95 -5.71 -5.54
C ILE A 347 -1.50 -6.20 -5.64
N HIS A 348 -1.09 -7.07 -4.72
CA HIS A 348 0.23 -7.68 -4.76
C HIS A 348 0.11 -9.14 -5.22
N VAL A 349 0.57 -9.41 -6.44
CA VAL A 349 0.59 -10.76 -7.03
C VAL A 349 1.96 -11.40 -6.81
N PRO A 350 2.04 -12.61 -6.23
CA PRO A 350 3.30 -13.34 -6.08
C PRO A 350 3.99 -13.56 -7.42
N LYS A 351 5.32 -13.43 -7.47
CA LYS A 351 6.11 -13.58 -8.71
C LYS A 351 5.86 -14.90 -9.45
N ALA A 352 5.56 -15.99 -8.74
CA ALA A 352 5.26 -17.28 -9.32
C ALA A 352 3.94 -17.32 -10.13
N GLN A 353 3.04 -16.36 -9.88
CA GLN A 353 1.77 -16.19 -10.59
C GLN A 353 1.83 -15.07 -11.62
N VAL A 354 3.01 -14.54 -11.96
CA VAL A 354 3.16 -13.46 -12.93
C VAL A 354 4.00 -13.93 -14.10
N VAL A 355 3.45 -13.77 -15.29
CA VAL A 355 4.15 -13.89 -16.56
C VAL A 355 4.10 -12.53 -17.23
N ASP A 356 5.18 -11.76 -17.06
CA ASP A 356 5.31 -10.47 -17.70
C ASP A 356 6.12 -10.59 -19.00
N THR A 357 5.45 -10.40 -20.13
CA THR A 357 6.09 -10.46 -21.45
C THR A 357 7.18 -9.41 -21.62
N VAL A 358 7.12 -8.28 -20.90
CA VAL A 358 8.19 -7.29 -20.94
C VAL A 358 9.49 -7.87 -20.40
N ASP A 359 9.43 -8.77 -19.41
CA ASP A 359 10.59 -9.39 -18.80
C ASP A 359 11.07 -10.62 -19.60
N LEU A 360 10.17 -11.32 -20.30
CA LEU A 360 10.54 -12.40 -21.23
C LEU A 360 11.42 -11.87 -22.38
N TYR A 361 11.03 -10.75 -22.99
CA TYR A 361 11.72 -10.15 -24.12
C TYR A 361 12.76 -9.08 -23.71
N PHE A 362 13.31 -9.16 -22.49
CA PHE A 362 14.27 -8.18 -21.96
C PHE A 362 15.70 -8.71 -21.87
N ILE A 363 16.66 -7.88 -22.30
CA ILE A 363 18.09 -8.12 -22.07
C ILE A 363 18.62 -7.15 -21.00
N PRO A 364 18.99 -7.63 -19.79
CA PRO A 364 19.49 -6.77 -18.71
C PRO A 364 20.68 -5.90 -19.10
N ALA A 365 21.63 -6.43 -19.89
CA ALA A 365 22.79 -5.67 -20.34
C ALA A 365 22.44 -4.48 -21.27
N ARG A 366 21.24 -4.46 -21.88
CA ARG A 366 20.79 -3.40 -22.78
C ARG A 366 19.96 -2.32 -22.08
N GLN A 367 19.49 -2.57 -20.86
CA GLN A 367 18.72 -1.63 -20.02
C GLN A 367 17.49 -0.96 -20.70
N ARG A 368 16.95 -1.56 -21.78
CA ARG A 368 15.77 -1.04 -22.50
C ARG A 368 14.67 -2.09 -22.52
N LYS A 369 13.53 -1.81 -21.88
CA LYS A 369 12.30 -2.59 -22.03
C LYS A 369 11.64 -2.24 -23.37
N LEU A 370 11.12 -3.25 -24.08
CA LEU A 370 10.46 -3.09 -25.37
C LEU A 370 8.96 -2.89 -25.17
N SER A 371 8.32 -2.00 -25.94
CA SER A 371 6.88 -1.79 -25.83
C SER A 371 6.09 -2.94 -26.44
N LEU A 372 4.87 -3.16 -25.94
CA LEU A 372 3.94 -4.18 -26.45
C LEU A 372 3.75 -4.05 -27.96
N ARG A 373 3.46 -2.83 -28.44
CA ARG A 373 3.29 -2.55 -29.88
C ARG A 373 4.52 -2.91 -30.72
N PHE A 374 5.73 -2.63 -30.23
CA PHE A 374 6.93 -2.99 -30.95
C PHE A 374 7.12 -4.50 -31.02
N LEU A 375 6.83 -5.21 -29.92
CA LEU A 375 6.89 -6.68 -29.87
C LEU A 375 5.82 -7.33 -30.75
N ALA A 376 4.59 -6.81 -30.75
CA ALA A 376 3.51 -7.25 -31.63
C ALA A 376 3.95 -7.18 -33.10
N TRP A 377 4.55 -6.05 -33.50
CA TRP A 377 5.01 -5.85 -34.87
C TRP A 377 6.15 -6.80 -35.26
N ILE A 378 7.17 -6.95 -34.41
CA ILE A 378 8.37 -7.69 -34.79
C ILE A 378 8.26 -9.20 -34.59
N VAL A 379 7.45 -9.66 -33.63
CA VAL A 379 7.29 -11.08 -33.28
C VAL A 379 6.05 -11.68 -33.91
N LEU A 380 4.92 -10.96 -33.87
CA LEU A 380 3.63 -11.47 -34.36
C LEU A 380 3.28 -10.95 -35.75
N GLU A 381 4.04 -9.99 -36.29
CA GLU A 381 3.75 -9.29 -37.55
C GLU A 381 2.40 -8.55 -37.52
N GLU A 382 1.97 -8.12 -36.33
CA GLU A 382 0.71 -7.40 -36.09
C GLU A 382 0.98 -5.90 -35.75
N ASP A 383 0.17 -4.97 -36.29
CA ASP A 383 0.19 -3.55 -35.89
C ASP A 383 -1.05 -3.22 -35.06
N ILE A 384 -0.85 -3.17 -33.74
CA ILE A 384 -1.87 -2.85 -32.72
C ILE A 384 -1.84 -1.36 -32.34
N GLN A 385 -2.83 -0.90 -31.57
CA GLN A 385 -2.87 0.48 -31.03
C GLN A 385 -2.74 1.56 -32.14
N GLN A 386 -3.42 1.35 -33.27
CA GLN A 386 -3.38 2.29 -34.40
C GLN A 386 -4.12 3.60 -34.11
N SER A 387 -5.11 3.56 -33.21
CA SER A 387 -5.91 4.71 -32.79
C SER A 387 -5.75 4.97 -31.29
N THR A 388 -6.75 4.60 -30.48
CA THR A 388 -6.66 4.56 -29.02
C THR A 388 -6.28 3.17 -28.55
N HIS A 389 -5.76 3.06 -27.33
CA HIS A 389 -5.54 1.77 -26.69
C HIS A 389 -6.87 1.06 -26.39
N ASP A 390 -6.83 -0.27 -26.39
CA ASP A 390 -7.92 -1.13 -25.97
C ASP A 390 -7.34 -2.29 -25.15
N SER A 391 -7.80 -2.40 -23.90
CA SER A 391 -7.28 -3.40 -22.95
C SER A 391 -7.56 -4.85 -23.37
N ILE A 392 -8.55 -5.11 -24.21
CA ILE A 392 -8.78 -6.46 -24.74
C ILE A 392 -7.73 -6.80 -25.80
N GLU A 393 -7.49 -5.90 -26.76
CA GLU A 393 -6.41 -6.02 -27.77
C GLU A 393 -5.05 -6.23 -27.10
N ASP A 394 -4.74 -5.41 -26.10
CA ASP A 394 -3.43 -5.43 -25.42
C ASP A 394 -3.23 -6.71 -24.59
N ALA A 395 -4.21 -7.12 -23.79
CA ALA A 395 -4.15 -8.39 -23.05
C ALA A 395 -4.03 -9.61 -23.98
N ARG A 396 -4.78 -9.60 -25.10
CA ARG A 396 -4.72 -10.66 -26.12
C ARG A 396 -3.33 -10.72 -26.77
N THR A 397 -2.74 -9.57 -27.05
CA THR A 397 -1.42 -9.49 -27.67
C THR A 397 -0.33 -9.98 -26.72
N ALA A 398 -0.41 -9.63 -25.43
CA ALA A 398 0.48 -10.18 -24.42
C ALA A 398 0.33 -11.71 -24.29
N LEU A 399 -0.89 -12.24 -24.35
CA LEU A 399 -1.14 -13.68 -24.37
C LEU A 399 -0.46 -14.36 -25.57
N LYS A 400 -0.63 -13.82 -26.78
CA LYS A 400 0.01 -14.33 -28.01
C LYS A 400 1.53 -14.33 -27.90
N LEU A 401 2.13 -13.26 -27.39
CA LEU A 401 3.59 -13.17 -27.18
C LEU A 401 4.08 -14.24 -26.21
N TRP A 402 3.39 -14.45 -25.09
CA TRP A 402 3.75 -15.51 -24.15
C TRP A 402 3.62 -16.91 -24.76
N LYS A 403 2.55 -17.17 -25.52
CA LYS A 403 2.35 -18.44 -26.23
C LYS A 403 3.42 -18.67 -27.28
N HIS A 404 3.78 -17.64 -28.05
CA HIS A 404 4.91 -17.70 -28.99
C HIS A 404 6.22 -18.06 -28.27
N TRP A 405 6.54 -17.37 -27.17
CA TRP A 405 7.70 -17.69 -26.34
C TRP A 405 7.68 -19.16 -25.90
N ARG A 406 6.56 -19.64 -25.36
CA ARG A 406 6.42 -21.01 -24.88
C ARG A 406 6.59 -22.04 -26.01
N ALA A 407 6.03 -21.77 -27.18
CA ALA A 407 6.15 -22.67 -28.34
C ALA A 407 7.62 -22.81 -28.78
N VAL A 408 8.37 -21.71 -28.85
CA VAL A 408 9.81 -21.74 -29.17
C VAL A 408 10.62 -22.43 -28.07
N GLU A 409 10.31 -22.14 -26.79
CA GLU A 409 10.99 -22.77 -25.66
C GLU A 409 10.77 -24.29 -25.62
N GLU A 410 9.56 -24.76 -25.91
CA GLU A 410 9.22 -26.17 -25.93
C GLU A 410 9.81 -26.91 -27.14
N ALA A 411 9.81 -26.29 -28.32
CA ALA A 411 10.31 -26.90 -29.55
C ALA A 411 11.83 -26.92 -29.63
N GLU A 412 12.49 -25.82 -29.25
CA GLU A 412 13.91 -25.58 -29.53
C GLU A 412 14.74 -25.27 -28.27
N GLY A 413 14.08 -25.03 -27.14
CA GLY A 413 14.73 -24.76 -25.87
C GLY A 413 14.98 -23.27 -25.61
N ARG A 414 15.28 -22.96 -24.35
CA ARG A 414 15.46 -21.59 -23.85
C ARG A 414 16.58 -20.81 -24.56
N HIS A 415 17.64 -21.47 -24.99
CA HIS A 415 18.76 -20.82 -25.67
C HIS A 415 18.34 -20.15 -26.99
N VAL A 416 17.42 -20.75 -27.73
CA VAL A 416 16.87 -20.16 -28.97
C VAL A 416 15.99 -18.96 -28.65
N CYS A 417 15.22 -18.99 -27.56
CA CYS A 417 14.46 -17.82 -27.12
C CYS A 417 15.39 -16.63 -26.84
N GLU A 418 16.53 -16.87 -26.18
CA GLU A 418 17.52 -15.81 -25.93
C GLU A 418 18.14 -15.26 -27.23
N GLU A 419 18.40 -16.11 -28.22
CA GLU A 419 18.89 -15.68 -29.54
C GLU A 419 17.85 -14.87 -30.30
N MET A 420 16.59 -15.32 -30.30
CA MET A 420 15.46 -14.57 -30.85
C MET A 420 15.38 -13.17 -30.22
N VAL A 421 15.51 -13.04 -28.89
CA VAL A 421 15.51 -11.73 -28.23
C VAL A 421 16.72 -10.90 -28.69
N ARG A 422 17.92 -11.47 -28.82
CA ARG A 422 19.09 -10.73 -29.34
C ARG A 422 18.83 -10.19 -30.76
N ASP A 423 18.19 -10.98 -31.62
CA ASP A 423 17.85 -10.56 -32.97
C ASP A 423 16.76 -9.48 -33.01
N ILE A 424 15.76 -9.58 -32.12
CA ILE A 424 14.76 -8.52 -31.92
C ILE A 424 15.43 -7.20 -31.55
N TYR A 425 16.40 -7.20 -30.63
CA TYR A 425 17.13 -5.98 -30.28
C TYR A 425 18.02 -5.46 -31.41
N LYS A 426 18.62 -6.35 -32.20
CA LYS A 426 19.42 -5.98 -33.37
C LYS A 426 18.57 -5.25 -34.41
N ARG A 427 17.45 -5.85 -34.81
CA ARG A 427 16.47 -5.23 -35.71
C ARG A 427 15.86 -3.96 -35.10
N GLY A 428 15.58 -3.97 -33.81
CA GLY A 428 15.12 -2.80 -33.08
C GLY A 428 16.10 -1.63 -33.16
N TRP A 429 17.41 -1.88 -33.11
CA TRP A 429 18.41 -0.84 -33.32
C TRP A 429 18.35 -0.24 -34.75
N GLU A 430 18.16 -1.08 -35.77
CA GLU A 430 18.07 -0.67 -37.17
C GLU A 430 16.86 0.23 -37.44
N VAL A 431 15.72 -0.02 -36.77
CA VAL A 431 14.49 0.78 -36.92
C VAL A 431 14.26 1.81 -35.79
N GLY A 432 15.24 1.99 -34.91
CA GLY A 432 15.15 2.91 -33.77
C GLY A 432 14.08 2.54 -32.73
N PHE A 433 13.73 1.26 -32.63
CA PHE A 433 12.70 0.69 -31.75
C PHE A 433 11.30 1.30 -31.98
N LYS A 434 11.00 1.65 -33.23
CA LYS A 434 9.71 2.19 -33.65
C LYS A 434 9.16 1.37 -34.82
N VAL A 435 7.84 1.20 -34.83
CA VAL A 435 7.14 0.53 -35.93
C VAL A 435 7.23 1.42 -37.19
N PRO A 436 7.72 0.89 -38.34
CA PRO A 436 7.76 1.63 -39.60
C PRO A 436 6.37 2.09 -40.06
N GLY A 437 6.25 3.33 -40.56
CA GLY A 437 4.97 3.89 -41.02
C GLY A 437 4.19 4.72 -39.98
N SER A 438 4.67 4.82 -38.75
CA SER A 438 4.11 5.72 -37.73
C SER A 438 4.34 7.19 -38.13
N LEU A 439 3.33 7.83 -38.74
CA LEU A 439 3.34 9.25 -39.10
C LEU A 439 3.74 10.14 -37.91
N THR A 440 4.51 11.17 -38.23
CA THR A 440 5.02 12.21 -37.32
C THR A 440 3.87 13.06 -36.75
N GLY A 441 3.30 12.64 -35.62
CA GLY A 441 2.60 13.52 -34.67
C GLY A 441 3.60 14.24 -33.74
N PRO A 442 3.22 15.36 -33.08
CA PRO A 442 4.14 16.19 -32.33
C PRO A 442 4.87 15.38 -31.26
N ARG A 443 6.19 15.58 -31.16
CA ARG A 443 7.16 14.90 -30.29
C ARG A 443 6.50 13.95 -29.26
N ARG A 444 6.51 12.65 -29.59
CA ARG A 444 6.51 11.58 -28.60
C ARG A 444 7.67 11.84 -27.63
N THR A 445 7.40 12.48 -26.51
CA THR A 445 8.13 12.13 -25.30
C THR A 445 7.61 10.75 -24.95
N ASP A 446 8.29 9.72 -25.46
CA ASP A 446 8.30 8.45 -24.75
C ASP A 446 8.61 8.85 -23.31
N ALA A 447 7.61 8.79 -22.43
CA ALA A 447 7.81 9.08 -21.04
C ALA A 447 8.91 8.10 -20.62
N ALA A 448 10.11 8.63 -20.43
CA ALA A 448 11.10 7.96 -19.64
C ALA A 448 10.33 7.50 -18.41
N THR A 449 10.26 6.19 -18.22
CA THR A 449 9.97 5.59 -16.94
C THR A 449 10.70 6.47 -15.93
N PRO A 450 10.01 7.13 -14.97
CA PRO A 450 10.72 7.83 -13.93
C PRO A 450 11.61 6.77 -13.30
N GLU A 451 12.93 6.91 -13.44
CA GLU A 451 13.87 6.14 -12.66
C GLU A 451 13.49 6.41 -11.20
N GLN A 452 12.79 5.47 -10.58
CA GLN A 452 12.75 5.41 -9.14
C GLN A 452 14.19 5.10 -8.73
N SER A 453 14.81 6.12 -8.14
CA SER A 453 16.03 6.01 -7.36
C SER A 453 15.88 4.83 -6.41
N GLY A 454 16.54 3.72 -6.75
CA GLY A 454 16.65 2.57 -5.87
C GLY A 454 17.39 3.00 -4.61
N ALA A 455 16.72 2.87 -3.46
CA ALA A 455 17.35 2.86 -2.16
C ALA A 455 18.23 1.59 -2.07
N GLY A 456 19.48 1.70 -2.53
CA GLY A 456 20.52 0.72 -2.31
C GLY A 456 21.12 0.90 -0.92
N ALA A 457 20.93 -0.08 -0.05
CA ALA A 457 21.74 -0.27 1.14
C ALA A 457 23.17 -0.66 0.71
N GLY A 458 24.19 -0.01 1.30
CA GLY A 458 25.58 -0.38 1.12
C GLY A 458 26.53 0.63 1.75
N GLY A 459 26.95 0.35 2.99
CA GLY A 459 28.07 1.05 3.62
C GLY A 459 29.40 0.71 2.96
N GLY A 460 30.31 1.67 2.92
CA GLY A 460 31.68 1.48 2.46
C GLY A 460 32.43 2.80 2.41
N SER A 461 33.33 3.01 3.37
CA SER A 461 34.27 4.12 3.44
C SER A 461 35.22 4.15 2.23
N ALA A 462 35.44 5.30 1.62
CA ALA A 462 36.69 5.59 0.91
C ALA A 462 36.96 7.10 0.80
N THR A 463 38.11 7.49 1.33
CA THR A 463 38.78 8.80 1.35
C THR A 463 39.12 9.32 -0.06
N PRO A 464 39.16 10.64 -0.32
CA PRO A 464 39.52 11.16 -1.64
C PRO A 464 41.04 11.23 -1.85
N GLN A 465 41.52 10.72 -2.99
CA GLN A 465 42.91 10.89 -3.45
C GLN A 465 43.00 11.94 -4.57
N ARG A 466 43.98 12.84 -4.42
CA ARG A 466 44.45 13.84 -5.39
C ARG A 466 45.16 13.21 -6.59
N GLY A 467 45.01 13.84 -7.76
CA GLY A 467 45.97 13.85 -8.88
C GLY A 467 45.53 14.92 -9.88
N ILE A 468 46.10 16.14 -9.91
CA ILE A 468 47.37 16.61 -10.49
C ILE A 468 47.36 16.67 -12.05
N THR A 469 47.03 17.90 -12.53
CA THR A 469 47.63 18.70 -13.65
C THR A 469 47.45 18.27 -15.12
N PRO A 470 47.67 19.15 -16.14
CA PRO A 470 48.24 20.51 -16.08
C PRO A 470 47.50 21.64 -16.81
N VAL A 471 47.93 22.84 -16.39
CA VAL A 471 47.67 24.19 -16.88
C VAL A 471 48.27 24.43 -18.28
N ARG A 472 47.60 25.26 -19.10
CA ARG A 472 48.29 26.31 -19.88
C ARG A 472 47.42 27.57 -20.07
N PRO A 473 48.01 28.78 -20.09
CA PRO A 473 47.32 30.03 -19.77
C PRO A 473 47.22 31.03 -20.95
N GLY A 474 46.41 32.07 -20.77
CA GLY A 474 46.37 33.31 -21.54
C GLY A 474 44.93 33.80 -21.67
N THR A 475 44.54 35.05 -21.46
CA THR A 475 45.27 36.32 -21.31
C THR A 475 44.28 37.36 -20.77
N SER A 476 44.84 38.41 -20.18
CA SER A 476 44.28 39.58 -19.51
C SER A 476 43.36 40.52 -20.30
N GLY A 477 42.54 41.26 -19.56
CA GLY A 477 41.97 42.59 -19.89
C GLY A 477 40.45 42.62 -19.74
N GLY A 478 39.77 43.53 -19.06
CA GLY A 478 40.09 44.77 -18.37
C GLY A 478 38.76 45.53 -18.10
N SER A 479 38.75 46.48 -17.16
CA SER A 479 37.67 47.46 -16.82
C SER A 479 36.35 46.87 -16.27
N GLY A 480 35.69 47.38 -15.24
CA GLY A 480 35.63 48.72 -14.66
C GLY A 480 34.15 49.15 -14.66
N GLY A 481 33.52 49.36 -13.50
CA GLY A 481 32.13 49.85 -13.46
C GLY A 481 31.45 49.70 -12.09
N VAL A 482 31.35 50.80 -11.37
CA VAL A 482 30.61 50.99 -10.11
C VAL A 482 29.17 51.42 -10.44
N VAL A 483 28.29 51.32 -9.43
CA VAL A 483 27.05 52.10 -9.18
C VAL A 483 25.74 51.35 -9.44
N GLY A 484 24.88 51.32 -8.40
CA GLY A 484 23.42 51.25 -8.59
C GLY A 484 22.67 50.48 -7.52
N GLY A 485 22.46 51.08 -6.35
CA GLY A 485 21.51 50.58 -5.34
C GLY A 485 20.06 50.78 -5.77
N TRP A 486 19.19 49.84 -5.40
CA TRP A 486 17.74 49.93 -5.58
C TRP A 486 17.03 49.71 -4.25
N LYS A 487 16.13 50.65 -3.90
CA LYS A 487 15.24 50.64 -2.72
C LYS A 487 13.86 50.08 -3.11
N PRO A 488 13.14 49.43 -2.18
CA PRO A 488 11.80 48.90 -2.42
C PRO A 488 10.69 49.97 -2.30
N PRO A 489 9.54 49.79 -2.98
CA PRO A 489 8.39 50.67 -2.86
C PRO A 489 7.52 50.36 -1.62
N PRO A 490 6.75 51.35 -1.10
CA PRO A 490 5.92 51.19 0.08
C PRO A 490 4.55 50.56 -0.24
N LEU A 491 4.02 49.83 0.75
CA LEU A 491 2.67 49.29 0.80
C LEU A 491 1.61 50.40 0.91
N PRO A 492 0.41 50.17 0.36
CA PRO A 492 -0.81 50.77 0.88
C PRO A 492 -1.81 49.72 1.42
N GLN A 493 -2.21 49.98 2.67
CA GLN A 493 -3.40 49.59 3.46
C GLN A 493 -3.99 48.19 3.38
#